data_AF-A0A7C9RFD9-F1
#
_entry.id   AF-A0A7C9RFD9-F1
#
_cell.length_a   1.000
_cell.length_b   1.000
_cell.length_c   1.000
_cell.angle_alpha   90.00
_cell.angle_beta   90.00
_cell.angle_gamma   90.00
#
_symmetry.space_group_name_H-M   'P 1'
#
loop_
_entity.id
_entity.type
_entity.pdbx_description
1 polymer ?
#
loop_
_entity_poly.entity_id
_entity_poly.type
_entity_poly.pdbx_seq_one_letter_code
_entity_poly.pdbx_strand_id
1 'polypeptide(L)'
;DRGFLSDEFYNMPGLGALYSRASTYIFGDWNKCGELMGLAPYGRHGNVKPLMQIKDNVLTVPRWTSELNKPYIADSGEKWETSPLMKHWEDLAWRVQDDTEKVLLARAAWLRETTGAKNLCIAGGVALNCVANGRVARESGFENVWIQPAAGDDGIAIGCAYYGWLEILKQPRSFVMDHSYVGRRYSDQEVGDAIAKFLVSVQTTQTKSDNIARDTAKLLADQKVIGWFQDRSEFGPRALGNRSLLADPRKPEMKDILNSRVKHRQPFRPFAPIVLYERAKEIFEGEEDSPFMLIAKNVRPEWRNRIPAIVHVDGTARVQTVREETNPTLYRLLKEFDA
;
A
#
# COMPACT_ATOMS: atom_id res chain seq x y z
N ASP A 1 -1.74 17.44 24.83
CA ASP A 1 -1.42 16.05 25.22
C ASP A 1 -0.80 15.26 24.08
N ARG A 2 0.54 15.27 23.99
CA ARG A 2 1.28 14.26 23.20
C ARG A 2 1.24 12.98 24.02
N GLY A 3 0.24 12.14 23.75
CA GLY A 3 -0.10 10.98 24.56
C GLY A 3 1.09 10.05 24.77
N PHE A 4 1.09 9.40 25.93
CA PHE A 4 1.96 8.36 26.49
C PHE A 4 2.68 7.41 25.50
N LEU A 5 2.15 7.22 24.29
CA LEU A 5 2.73 6.40 23.22
C LEU A 5 3.92 7.05 22.49
N SER A 6 4.10 8.38 22.52
CA SER A 6 5.17 9.02 21.74
C SER A 6 6.56 8.60 22.22
N ASP A 7 6.77 8.52 23.54
CA ASP A 7 8.08 8.25 24.13
C ASP A 7 8.51 6.78 23.98
N GLU A 8 7.55 5.86 23.92
CA GLU A 8 7.81 4.44 23.63
C GLU A 8 8.35 4.25 22.21
N PHE A 9 7.74 4.87 21.20
CA PHE A 9 8.23 4.78 19.82
C PHE A 9 9.61 5.41 19.63
N TYR A 10 9.95 6.46 20.39
CA TYR A 10 11.28 7.08 20.30
C TYR A 10 12.41 6.12 20.73
N ASN A 11 12.10 5.18 21.63
CA ASN A 11 13.08 4.32 22.29
C ASN A 11 12.99 2.83 21.89
N MET A 12 11.94 2.40 21.18
CA MET A 12 11.80 1.02 20.74
C MET A 12 12.90 0.60 19.73
N PRO A 13 13.65 -0.48 20.01
CA PRO A 13 14.64 -1.01 19.08
C PRO A 13 13.93 -1.89 18.02
N GLY A 14 13.43 -1.27 16.96
CA GLY A 14 12.76 -1.99 15.87
C GLY A 14 12.69 -1.23 14.55
N LEU A 15 12.58 -1.99 13.45
CA LEU A 15 12.42 -1.46 12.09
C LEU A 15 11.22 -0.51 12.00
N GLY A 16 10.06 -0.96 12.50
CA GLY A 16 8.83 -0.18 12.52
C GLY A 16 8.98 1.12 13.33
N ALA A 17 9.66 1.05 14.47
CA ALA A 17 9.92 2.23 15.30
C ALA A 17 10.83 3.25 14.59
N LEU A 18 11.87 2.81 13.86
CA LEU A 18 12.66 3.75 13.03
C LEU A 18 11.81 4.41 11.93
N TYR A 19 10.97 3.63 11.26
CA TYR A 19 10.02 4.14 10.25
C TYR A 19 9.07 5.20 10.81
N SER A 20 8.48 4.92 11.96
CA SER A 20 7.58 5.84 12.67
C SER A 20 8.31 7.09 13.12
N ARG A 21 9.52 6.97 13.69
CA ARG A 21 10.33 8.13 14.10
C ARG A 21 10.69 9.03 12.93
N ALA A 22 11.10 8.44 11.80
CA ALA A 22 11.38 9.19 10.58
C ALA A 22 10.12 9.88 10.03
N SER A 23 8.96 9.23 10.14
CA SER A 23 7.68 9.81 9.74
C SER A 23 7.29 10.99 10.63
N THR A 24 7.46 10.87 11.96
CA THR A 24 7.28 12.00 12.88
C THR A 24 8.24 13.14 12.57
N TYR A 25 9.50 12.83 12.29
CA TYR A 25 10.53 13.83 12.00
C TYR A 25 10.25 14.60 10.70
N ILE A 26 9.77 13.91 9.66
CA ILE A 26 9.57 14.50 8.33
C ILE A 26 8.19 15.14 8.20
N PHE A 27 7.15 14.57 8.81
CA PHE A 27 5.77 14.99 8.59
C PHE A 27 5.03 15.46 9.85
N GLY A 28 5.69 15.44 11.02
CA GLY A 28 5.05 15.74 12.30
C GLY A 28 4.07 14.67 12.79
N ASP A 29 4.02 13.51 12.14
CA ASP A 29 3.05 12.44 12.41
C ASP A 29 3.69 11.06 12.20
N TRP A 30 3.67 10.26 13.26
CA TRP A 30 4.26 8.92 13.30
C TRP A 30 3.56 7.94 12.35
N ASN A 31 2.28 8.16 12.06
CA ASN A 31 1.44 7.25 11.27
C ASN A 31 1.52 7.52 9.76
N LYS A 32 2.41 8.41 9.31
CA LYS A 32 2.68 8.72 7.89
C LYS A 32 3.75 7.84 7.25
N CYS A 33 3.99 6.65 7.78
CA CYS A 33 4.97 5.69 7.25
C CYS A 33 4.80 5.34 5.76
N GLY A 34 3.55 5.28 5.27
CA GLY A 34 3.29 5.07 3.84
C GLY A 34 3.67 6.27 2.96
N GLU A 35 3.66 7.49 3.51
CA GLU A 35 4.13 8.70 2.84
C GLU A 35 5.65 8.78 2.86
N LEU A 36 6.29 8.35 3.96
CA LEU A 36 7.74 8.19 4.01
C LEU A 36 8.25 7.23 2.93
N MET A 37 7.58 6.08 2.79
CA MET A 37 7.87 5.12 1.69
C MET A 37 7.67 5.75 0.31
N GLY A 38 6.64 6.59 0.12
CA GLY A 38 6.40 7.28 -1.15
C GLY A 38 7.39 8.42 -1.43
N LEU A 39 8.02 8.98 -0.41
CA LEU A 39 9.03 10.03 -0.52
C LEU A 39 10.43 9.45 -0.82
N ALA A 40 10.72 8.23 -0.38
CA ALA A 40 12.03 7.59 -0.51
C ALA A 40 12.63 7.61 -1.93
N PRO A 41 11.87 7.39 -3.02
CA PRO A 41 12.42 7.44 -4.39
C PRO A 41 12.99 8.80 -4.82
N TYR A 42 12.70 9.89 -4.11
CA TYR A 42 13.18 11.24 -4.41
C TYR A 42 14.53 11.57 -3.73
N GLY A 43 14.95 10.75 -2.78
CA GLY A 43 16.21 10.93 -2.05
C GLY A 43 17.44 10.53 -2.85
N ARG A 44 18.54 11.20 -2.56
CA ARG A 44 19.84 10.94 -3.18
C ARG A 44 20.59 9.86 -2.42
N HIS A 45 21.18 8.94 -3.17
CA HIS A 45 21.85 7.79 -2.61
C HIS A 45 23.15 8.21 -1.88
N GLY A 46 23.39 7.66 -0.69
CA GLY A 46 24.66 7.80 0.03
C GLY A 46 24.86 9.08 0.85
N ASN A 47 23.93 10.04 0.81
CA ASN A 47 24.04 11.29 1.58
C ASN A 47 23.77 11.13 3.08
N VAL A 48 22.99 10.12 3.46
CA VAL A 48 22.76 9.74 4.85
C VAL A 48 23.44 8.40 5.07
N LYS A 49 24.25 8.30 6.13
CA LYS A 49 24.94 7.06 6.51
C LYS A 49 23.93 5.99 6.95
N PRO A 50 24.27 4.69 6.86
CA PRO A 50 23.44 3.61 7.38
C PRO A 50 22.97 3.85 8.80
N LEU A 51 21.64 3.79 8.99
CA LEU A 51 21.04 3.90 10.31
C LEU A 51 20.97 2.54 10.97
N MET A 52 20.61 1.49 10.22
CA MET A 52 20.45 0.13 10.75
C MET A 52 21.60 -0.76 10.32
N GLN A 53 22.02 -1.64 11.23
CA GLN A 53 23.08 -2.61 10.96
C GLN A 53 22.68 -3.97 11.50
N ILE A 54 22.93 -5.01 10.70
CA ILE A 54 22.87 -6.39 11.18
C ILE A 54 24.31 -6.89 11.30
N LYS A 55 24.67 -7.33 12.50
CA LYS A 55 25.94 -7.99 12.78
C LYS A 55 25.66 -9.21 13.63
N ASP A 56 26.22 -10.37 13.28
CA ASP A 56 26.05 -11.63 14.00
C ASP A 56 24.57 -11.97 14.27
N ASN A 57 23.71 -11.74 13.26
CA ASN A 57 22.25 -11.87 13.34
C ASN A 57 21.56 -10.98 14.37
N VAL A 58 22.22 -9.97 14.93
CA VAL A 58 21.62 -8.96 15.81
C VAL A 58 21.37 -7.69 15.02
N LEU A 59 20.12 -7.23 15.00
CA LEU A 59 19.76 -5.95 14.40
C LEU A 59 20.01 -4.84 15.43
N THR A 60 20.84 -3.88 15.07
CA THR A 60 21.03 -2.63 15.81
C THR A 60 20.23 -1.53 15.14
N VAL A 61 19.30 -0.93 15.88
CA VAL A 61 18.56 0.26 15.48
C VAL A 61 18.95 1.40 16.42
N PRO A 62 19.46 2.53 15.91
CA PRO A 62 19.98 3.60 16.74
C PRO A 62 18.85 4.32 17.45
N ARG A 63 19.18 4.95 18.57
CA ARG A 63 18.33 5.97 19.18
C ARG A 63 18.31 7.20 18.29
N TRP A 64 17.20 7.93 18.31
CA TRP A 64 17.13 9.24 17.66
C TRP A 64 17.98 10.21 18.49
N THR A 65 19.07 10.73 17.93
CA THR A 65 20.03 11.59 18.65
C THR A 65 19.84 13.06 18.26
N SER A 66 20.57 13.95 18.95
CA SER A 66 20.63 15.38 18.64
C SER A 66 21.23 15.71 17.26
N GLU A 67 21.81 14.73 16.55
CA GLU A 67 22.27 14.92 15.17
C GLU A 67 21.10 15.05 14.18
N LEU A 68 19.94 14.48 14.53
CA LEU A 68 18.69 14.62 13.77
C LEU A 68 17.89 15.79 14.36
N ASN A 69 18.32 17.02 14.06
CA ASN A 69 17.84 18.27 14.65
C ASN A 69 17.11 19.23 13.70
N LYS A 70 16.76 18.77 12.50
CA LYS A 70 16.02 19.53 11.46
C LYS A 70 14.65 18.90 11.18
N PRO A 71 13.78 18.68 12.19
CA PRO A 71 12.46 18.13 11.97
C PRO A 71 11.57 19.14 11.23
N TYR A 72 10.50 18.65 10.61
CA TYR A 72 9.42 19.52 10.19
C TYR A 72 8.67 20.08 11.40
N ILE A 73 8.34 21.37 11.35
CA ILE A 73 7.57 22.09 12.37
C ILE A 73 6.32 22.63 11.68
N ALA A 74 5.16 22.05 11.98
CA ALA A 74 3.90 22.35 11.27
C ALA A 74 3.44 23.82 11.38
N ASP A 75 3.79 24.50 12.47
CA ASP A 75 3.35 25.87 12.77
C ASP A 75 4.35 26.95 12.32
N SER A 76 5.33 26.63 11.47
CA SER A 76 6.34 27.60 11.01
C SER A 76 5.82 28.62 9.99
N GLY A 77 4.61 28.44 9.46
CA GLY A 77 4.04 29.25 8.37
C GLY A 77 4.62 28.92 6.99
N GLU A 78 5.64 28.06 6.90
CA GLU A 78 6.21 27.58 5.65
C GLU A 78 5.43 26.39 5.09
N LYS A 79 5.20 26.39 3.77
CA LYS A 79 4.68 25.19 3.09
C LYS A 79 5.76 24.10 3.12
N TRP A 80 5.37 22.91 3.57
CA TRP A 80 6.25 21.75 3.71
C TRP A 80 7.01 21.45 2.40
N GLU A 81 6.31 21.47 1.27
CA GLU A 81 6.84 21.14 -0.05
C GLU A 81 7.91 22.13 -0.54
N THR A 82 7.89 23.37 -0.04
CA THR A 82 8.83 24.42 -0.44
C THR A 82 9.93 24.66 0.60
N SER A 83 9.98 23.85 1.65
CA SER A 83 10.98 24.01 2.71
C SER A 83 12.40 23.82 2.16
N PRO A 84 13.38 24.63 2.58
CA PRO A 84 14.79 24.42 2.22
C PRO A 84 15.33 23.07 2.74
N LEU A 85 14.62 22.42 3.68
CA LEU A 85 14.97 21.12 4.25
C LEU A 85 14.42 19.93 3.45
N MET A 86 13.67 20.15 2.37
CA MET A 86 13.03 19.08 1.60
C MET A 86 14.04 18.01 1.13
N LYS A 87 15.21 18.41 0.62
CA LYS A 87 16.25 17.42 0.22
C LYS A 87 16.82 16.63 1.39
N HIS A 88 16.92 17.21 2.57
CA HIS A 88 17.34 16.48 3.77
C HIS A 88 16.32 15.39 4.12
N TRP A 89 15.03 15.70 4.06
CA TRP A 89 13.96 14.75 4.35
C TRP A 89 13.83 13.64 3.31
N GLU A 90 14.01 13.95 2.02
CA GLU A 90 14.05 12.94 0.96
C GLU A 90 15.23 11.99 1.13
N ASP A 91 16.44 12.52 1.37
CA ASP A 91 17.64 11.70 1.57
C ASP A 91 17.50 10.79 2.82
N LEU A 92 16.87 11.29 3.89
CA LEU A 92 16.56 10.50 5.09
C LEU A 92 15.49 9.42 4.81
N ALA A 93 14.43 9.76 4.08
CA ALA A 93 13.39 8.80 3.69
C ALA A 93 13.98 7.67 2.85
N TRP A 94 14.83 8.00 1.87
CA TRP A 94 15.58 7.03 1.08
C TRP A 94 16.41 6.09 1.96
N ARG A 95 17.16 6.65 2.91
CA ARG A 95 18.02 5.85 3.80
C ARG A 95 17.23 4.87 4.65
N VAL A 96 16.15 5.32 5.27
CA VAL A 96 15.29 4.47 6.12
C VAL A 96 14.67 3.33 5.30
N GLN A 97 14.24 3.62 4.07
CA GLN A 97 13.73 2.60 3.13
C GLN A 97 14.83 1.60 2.73
N ASP A 98 16.01 2.07 2.31
CA ASP A 98 17.15 1.20 1.90
C ASP A 98 17.65 0.31 3.06
N ASP A 99 17.80 0.86 4.27
CA ASP A 99 18.12 0.07 5.47
C ASP A 99 17.07 -1.03 5.69
N THR A 100 15.79 -0.68 5.60
CA THR A 100 14.67 -1.60 5.88
C THR A 100 14.67 -2.75 4.88
N GLU A 101 14.85 -2.45 3.59
CA GLU A 101 14.95 -3.46 2.54
C GLU A 101 16.13 -4.40 2.77
N LYS A 102 17.32 -3.85 3.06
CA LYS A 102 18.52 -4.66 3.32
C LYS A 102 18.36 -5.56 4.54
N VAL A 103 17.76 -5.04 5.60
CA VAL A 103 17.46 -5.82 6.81
C VAL A 103 16.50 -6.95 6.50
N LEU A 104 15.39 -6.67 5.81
CA LEU A 104 14.39 -7.69 5.48
C LEU A 104 14.95 -8.78 4.56
N LEU A 105 15.77 -8.41 3.56
CA LEU A 105 16.45 -9.36 2.69
C LEU A 105 17.43 -10.24 3.45
N ALA A 106 18.26 -9.65 4.33
CA ALA A 106 19.19 -10.42 5.16
C ALA A 106 18.45 -11.39 6.08
N ARG A 107 17.31 -10.98 6.66
CA ARG A 107 16.47 -11.86 7.49
C ARG A 107 15.81 -12.97 6.69
N ALA A 108 15.32 -12.66 5.48
CA ALA A 108 14.74 -13.66 4.60
C ALA A 108 15.78 -14.70 4.17
N ALA A 109 16.98 -14.26 3.79
CA ALA A 109 18.10 -15.15 3.44
C ALA A 109 18.47 -16.06 4.63
N TRP A 110 18.66 -15.49 5.81
CA TRP A 110 18.96 -16.25 7.03
C TRP A 110 17.87 -17.28 7.37
N LEU A 111 16.59 -16.90 7.27
CA LEU A 111 15.46 -17.81 7.49
C LEU A 111 15.49 -18.98 6.51
N ARG A 112 15.69 -18.70 5.22
CA ARG A 112 15.75 -19.73 4.17
C ARG A 112 16.91 -20.70 4.43
N GLU A 113 18.10 -20.18 4.70
CA GLU A 113 19.31 -20.98 4.96
C GLU A 113 19.19 -21.84 6.22
N THR A 114 18.56 -21.31 7.27
CA THR A 114 18.43 -22.01 8.56
C THR A 114 17.31 -23.06 8.54
N THR A 115 16.23 -22.83 7.80
CA THR A 115 15.03 -23.69 7.83
C THR A 115 14.90 -24.61 6.62
N GLY A 116 15.53 -24.28 5.49
CA GLY A 116 15.30 -24.95 4.20
C GLY A 116 13.87 -24.77 3.66
N ALA A 117 13.07 -23.86 4.23
CA ALA A 117 11.69 -23.65 3.84
C ALA A 117 11.60 -23.04 2.43
N LYS A 118 10.61 -23.51 1.66
CA LYS A 118 10.30 -23.01 0.31
C LYS A 118 9.36 -21.80 0.33
N ASN A 119 8.62 -21.61 1.41
CA ASN A 119 7.57 -20.60 1.52
C ASN A 119 7.87 -19.63 2.67
N LEU A 120 7.70 -18.34 2.41
CA LEU A 120 7.83 -17.28 3.40
C LEU A 120 6.47 -16.62 3.64
N CYS A 121 6.05 -16.56 4.91
CA CYS A 121 4.87 -15.79 5.33
C CYS A 121 5.33 -14.54 6.08
N ILE A 122 4.75 -13.38 5.77
CA ILE A 122 5.13 -12.10 6.36
C ILE A 122 3.89 -11.40 6.95
N ALA A 123 4.02 -10.96 8.20
CA ALA A 123 3.06 -10.14 8.93
C ALA A 123 3.80 -9.11 9.82
N GLY A 124 3.05 -8.31 10.57
CA GLY A 124 3.54 -7.14 11.31
C GLY A 124 3.47 -5.86 10.47
N GLY A 125 3.35 -4.70 11.12
CA GLY A 125 3.10 -3.41 10.42
C GLY A 125 4.12 -3.06 9.33
N VAL A 126 5.39 -3.48 9.46
CA VAL A 126 6.43 -3.29 8.44
C VAL A 126 6.12 -4.06 7.15
N ALA A 127 5.37 -5.16 7.23
CA ALA A 127 4.95 -5.94 6.06
C ALA A 127 3.93 -5.22 5.18
N LEU A 128 3.46 -4.02 5.56
CA LEU A 128 2.70 -3.13 4.67
C LEU A 128 3.60 -2.31 3.71
N ASN A 129 4.92 -2.43 3.84
CA ASN A 129 5.91 -1.81 2.96
C ASN A 129 6.02 -2.60 1.64
N CYS A 130 5.24 -2.19 0.64
CA CYS A 130 5.16 -2.90 -0.63
C CYS A 130 6.46 -2.88 -1.45
N VAL A 131 7.29 -1.85 -1.25
CA VAL A 131 8.58 -1.72 -1.94
C VAL A 131 9.53 -2.79 -1.43
N ALA A 132 9.65 -2.91 -0.10
CA ALA A 132 10.46 -3.95 0.52
C ALA A 132 9.92 -5.35 0.25
N ASN A 133 8.60 -5.55 0.30
CA ASN A 133 7.99 -6.84 -0.06
C ASN A 133 8.31 -7.25 -1.50
N GLY A 134 8.27 -6.31 -2.45
CA GLY A 134 8.61 -6.60 -3.83
C GLY A 134 10.05 -7.05 -4.00
N ARG A 135 10.99 -6.44 -3.27
CA ARG A 135 12.37 -6.91 -3.22
C ARG A 135 12.49 -8.29 -2.59
N VAL A 136 11.84 -8.52 -1.46
CA VAL A 136 11.83 -9.85 -0.80
C VAL A 136 11.28 -10.91 -1.76
N ALA A 137 10.15 -10.67 -2.42
CA ALA A 137 9.56 -11.62 -3.36
C ALA A 137 10.51 -12.00 -4.51
N ARG A 138 11.29 -11.04 -5.04
CA ARG A 138 12.20 -11.27 -6.16
C ARG A 138 13.58 -11.79 -5.77
N GLU A 139 14.13 -11.31 -4.65
CA GLU A 139 15.55 -11.46 -4.32
C GLU A 139 15.80 -12.47 -3.19
N SER A 140 14.80 -12.77 -2.36
CA SER A 140 14.99 -13.67 -1.20
C SER A 140 15.16 -15.15 -1.59
N GLY A 141 14.79 -15.51 -2.83
CA GLY A 141 14.80 -16.87 -3.38
C GLY A 141 13.98 -17.90 -2.60
N PHE A 142 12.92 -17.46 -1.92
CA PHE A 142 11.80 -18.34 -1.59
C PHE A 142 10.98 -18.64 -2.86
N GLU A 143 10.37 -19.82 -2.94
CA GLU A 143 9.50 -20.21 -4.06
C GLU A 143 8.16 -19.45 -3.99
N ASN A 144 7.64 -19.23 -2.78
CA ASN A 144 6.41 -18.47 -2.56
C ASN A 144 6.57 -17.48 -1.41
N VAL A 145 6.07 -16.26 -1.59
CA VAL A 145 5.98 -15.24 -0.54
C VAL A 145 4.53 -14.84 -0.36
N TRP A 146 4.01 -15.01 0.85
CA TRP A 146 2.65 -14.62 1.20
C TRP A 146 2.68 -13.52 2.26
N ILE A 147 2.00 -12.41 1.99
CA ILE A 147 1.89 -11.28 2.90
C ILE A 147 0.43 -11.09 3.28
N GLN A 148 0.16 -10.99 4.58
CA GLN A 148 -1.20 -10.79 5.08
C GLN A 148 -1.75 -9.39 4.70
N PRO A 149 -2.91 -9.24 4.03
CA PRO A 149 -3.53 -7.94 3.71
C PRO A 149 -3.70 -6.99 4.91
N ALA A 150 -4.11 -7.54 6.05
CA ALA A 150 -4.16 -6.85 7.33
C ALA A 150 -2.95 -7.23 8.18
N ALA A 151 -1.74 -6.93 7.68
CA ALA A 151 -0.51 -7.37 8.34
C ALA A 151 -0.22 -6.63 9.65
N GLY A 152 -0.82 -5.45 9.87
CA GLY A 152 -0.65 -4.71 11.11
C GLY A 152 -1.43 -5.34 12.26
N ASP A 153 -1.60 -4.55 13.32
CA ASP A 153 -2.33 -4.99 14.52
C ASP A 153 -3.81 -5.30 14.23
N ASP A 154 -4.35 -4.74 13.15
CA ASP A 154 -5.67 -5.06 12.63
C ASP A 154 -5.84 -6.56 12.33
N GLY A 155 -4.79 -7.27 11.93
CA GLY A 155 -4.83 -8.71 11.67
C GLY A 155 -4.74 -9.61 12.90
N ILE A 156 -4.38 -9.10 14.08
CA ILE A 156 -4.09 -9.92 15.27
C ILE A 156 -5.33 -10.74 15.68
N ALA A 157 -6.53 -10.16 15.57
CA ALA A 157 -7.76 -10.85 15.92
C ALA A 157 -7.94 -12.17 15.13
N ILE A 158 -7.60 -12.16 13.83
CA ILE A 158 -7.63 -13.35 12.98
C ILE A 158 -6.56 -14.35 13.42
N GLY A 159 -5.34 -13.87 13.71
CA GLY A 159 -4.26 -14.70 14.22
C GLY A 159 -4.62 -15.44 15.50
N CYS A 160 -5.20 -14.73 16.48
CA CYS A 160 -5.67 -15.30 17.74
C CYS A 160 -6.78 -16.34 17.53
N ALA A 161 -7.75 -16.06 16.64
CA ALA A 161 -8.81 -17.01 16.32
C ALA A 161 -8.26 -18.31 15.71
N TYR A 162 -7.31 -18.21 14.77
CA TYR A 162 -6.65 -19.38 14.19
C TYR A 162 -5.76 -20.12 15.18
N TYR A 163 -5.08 -19.42 16.09
CA TYR A 163 -4.34 -20.07 17.17
C TYR A 163 -5.28 -20.89 18.07
N GLY A 164 -6.42 -20.33 18.46
CA GLY A 164 -7.45 -21.07 19.19
C GLY A 164 -7.95 -22.30 18.42
N TRP A 165 -8.28 -22.13 17.14
CA TRP A 165 -8.81 -23.19 16.29
C TRP A 165 -7.80 -24.33 16.05
N LEU A 166 -6.59 -23.98 15.62
CA LEU A 166 -5.57 -24.93 15.20
C LEU A 166 -4.79 -25.49 16.38
N GLU A 167 -4.34 -24.64 17.31
CA GLU A 167 -3.42 -25.05 18.37
C GLU A 167 -4.16 -25.48 19.64
N ILE A 168 -5.23 -24.79 20.05
CA ILE A 168 -5.96 -25.14 21.28
C ILE A 168 -7.00 -26.23 21.02
N LEU A 169 -7.83 -26.06 19.99
CA LEU A 169 -8.92 -27.00 19.67
C LEU A 169 -8.48 -28.15 18.75
N LYS A 170 -7.25 -28.11 18.23
CA LYS A 170 -6.67 -29.12 17.32
C LYS A 170 -7.55 -29.43 16.11
N GLN A 171 -8.28 -28.43 15.61
CA GLN A 171 -9.12 -28.56 14.43
C GLN A 171 -8.30 -28.37 13.14
N PRO A 172 -8.71 -28.98 12.01
CA PRO A 172 -8.01 -28.81 10.75
C PRO A 172 -8.22 -27.39 10.20
N ARG A 173 -7.26 -26.93 9.38
CA ARG A 173 -7.42 -25.72 8.58
C ARG A 173 -8.56 -25.93 7.57
N SER A 174 -9.52 -25.02 7.55
CA SER A 174 -10.70 -25.07 6.68
C SER A 174 -10.80 -23.92 5.67
N PHE A 175 -9.88 -22.96 5.70
CA PHE A 175 -9.96 -21.74 4.90
C PHE A 175 -8.60 -21.31 4.34
N VAL A 176 -8.65 -20.74 3.13
CA VAL A 176 -7.53 -20.10 2.44
C VAL A 176 -7.97 -18.68 2.07
N MET A 177 -7.16 -17.69 2.45
CA MET A 177 -7.44 -16.29 2.11
C MET A 177 -6.89 -15.97 0.72
N ASP A 178 -7.76 -16.02 -0.27
CA ASP A 178 -7.53 -15.62 -1.67
C ASP A 178 -8.00 -14.19 -1.97
N HIS A 179 -8.90 -13.66 -1.14
CA HIS A 179 -9.37 -12.28 -1.16
C HIS A 179 -9.55 -11.70 0.26
N SER A 180 -9.66 -10.37 0.39
CA SER A 180 -9.88 -9.71 1.69
C SER A 180 -11.29 -9.13 1.88
N TYR A 181 -12.25 -9.43 0.99
CA TYR A 181 -13.64 -8.95 1.06
C TYR A 181 -14.48 -9.61 2.18
N VAL A 182 -14.11 -9.39 3.45
CA VAL A 182 -14.77 -10.01 4.63
C VAL A 182 -15.70 -9.05 5.37
N GLY A 183 -15.84 -7.81 4.89
CA GLY A 183 -16.70 -6.81 5.50
C GLY A 183 -18.19 -7.09 5.36
N ARG A 184 -18.99 -6.12 5.82
CA ARG A 184 -20.45 -6.16 5.73
C ARG A 184 -20.93 -5.94 4.30
N ARG A 185 -21.97 -6.69 3.89
CA ARG A 185 -22.75 -6.42 2.68
C ARG A 185 -23.93 -5.51 3.04
N TYR A 186 -24.23 -4.57 2.14
CA TYR A 186 -25.35 -3.63 2.25
C TYR A 186 -26.42 -4.03 1.23
N SER A 187 -27.68 -3.98 1.63
CA SER A 187 -28.82 -4.18 0.75
C SER A 187 -29.14 -2.92 -0.06
N ASP A 188 -29.84 -3.07 -1.19
CA ASP A 188 -30.28 -1.94 -2.02
C ASP A 188 -31.15 -0.97 -1.22
N GLN A 189 -31.96 -1.47 -0.29
CA GLN A 189 -32.76 -0.64 0.61
C GLN A 189 -31.88 0.23 1.51
N GLU A 190 -30.86 -0.35 2.15
CA GLU A 190 -29.94 0.43 3.01
C GLU A 190 -29.15 1.48 2.22
N VAL A 191 -28.78 1.17 0.98
CA VAL A 191 -28.14 2.13 0.08
C VAL A 191 -29.11 3.26 -0.29
N GLY A 192 -30.35 2.93 -0.64
CA GLY A 192 -31.40 3.91 -0.92
C GLY A 192 -31.67 4.83 0.27
N ASP A 193 -31.82 4.25 1.47
CA ASP A 193 -32.03 4.99 2.71
C ASP A 193 -30.83 5.90 3.04
N ALA A 194 -29.60 5.45 2.78
CA ALA A 194 -28.40 6.26 2.99
C ALA A 194 -28.36 7.47 2.04
N ILE A 195 -28.74 7.29 0.77
CA ILE A 195 -28.81 8.37 -0.21
C ILE A 195 -29.89 9.39 0.18
N ALA A 196 -31.05 8.93 0.64
CA ALA A 196 -32.18 9.79 1.01
C ALA A 196 -31.93 10.64 2.28
N LYS A 197 -30.98 10.26 3.14
CA LYS A 197 -30.68 10.98 4.40
C LYS A 197 -29.98 12.32 4.21
N PHE A 198 -29.35 12.56 3.06
CA PHE A 198 -28.62 13.81 2.85
C PHE A 198 -29.58 14.94 2.45
N LEU A 199 -29.81 15.88 3.38
CA LEU A 199 -30.69 17.05 3.25
C LEU A 199 -30.17 18.13 2.26
N VAL A 200 -28.97 17.98 1.70
CA VAL A 200 -28.36 18.96 0.80
C VAL A 200 -28.40 18.44 -0.64
N SER A 201 -28.78 19.34 -1.55
CA SER A 201 -29.06 19.21 -2.98
C SER A 201 -28.01 18.52 -3.85
N VAL A 202 -27.66 17.26 -3.58
CA VAL A 202 -27.04 16.43 -4.59
C VAL A 202 -28.17 15.99 -5.52
N GLN A 203 -28.22 16.58 -6.73
CA GLN A 203 -29.07 16.05 -7.79
C GLN A 203 -28.54 14.66 -8.15
N THR A 204 -29.09 13.65 -7.51
CA THR A 204 -28.77 12.25 -7.81
C THR A 204 -29.74 11.80 -8.91
N THR A 205 -29.19 11.29 -10.01
CA THR A 205 -29.97 10.52 -10.96
C THR A 205 -29.68 9.06 -10.68
N GLN A 206 -30.70 8.31 -10.27
CA GLN A 206 -30.59 6.87 -10.14
C GLN A 206 -31.01 6.24 -11.46
N THR A 207 -30.08 5.54 -12.11
CA THR A 207 -30.35 4.82 -13.34
C THR A 207 -29.96 3.37 -13.15
N LYS A 208 -30.91 2.46 -13.38
CA LYS A 208 -30.60 1.04 -13.45
C LYS A 208 -29.81 0.80 -14.72
N SER A 209 -28.61 0.22 -14.58
CA SER A 209 -27.81 -0.20 -15.72
C SER A 209 -28.00 -1.70 -15.96
N ASP A 210 -28.21 -2.08 -17.21
CA ASP A 210 -28.24 -3.48 -17.64
C ASP A 210 -26.83 -4.10 -17.71
N ASN A 211 -25.79 -3.26 -17.80
CA ASN A 211 -24.39 -3.67 -17.72
C ASN A 211 -23.54 -2.55 -17.09
N ILE A 212 -23.49 -2.54 -15.76
CA ILE A 212 -22.79 -1.52 -14.98
C ILE A 212 -21.28 -1.48 -15.28
N ALA A 213 -20.68 -2.62 -15.62
CA ALA A 213 -19.27 -2.73 -15.97
C ALA A 213 -18.98 -1.95 -17.26
N ARG A 214 -19.74 -2.19 -18.33
CA ARG A 214 -19.57 -1.49 -19.60
C ARG A 214 -19.84 0.00 -19.49
N ASP A 215 -20.91 0.39 -18.80
CA ASP A 215 -21.28 1.80 -18.67
C ASP A 215 -20.24 2.55 -17.85
N THR A 216 -19.69 1.93 -16.80
CA THR A 216 -18.61 2.51 -16.00
C THR A 216 -17.29 2.55 -16.77
N ALA A 217 -16.97 1.51 -17.55
CA ALA A 217 -15.77 1.50 -18.41
C ALA A 217 -15.76 2.68 -19.39
N LYS A 218 -16.91 2.99 -19.99
CA LYS A 218 -17.07 4.19 -20.84
C LYS A 218 -16.80 5.48 -20.07
N LEU A 219 -17.37 5.63 -18.88
CA LEU A 219 -17.13 6.81 -18.03
C LEU A 219 -15.65 6.95 -17.65
N LEU A 220 -14.98 5.84 -17.35
CA LEU A 220 -13.52 5.83 -17.10
C LEU A 220 -12.76 6.26 -18.35
N ALA A 221 -13.08 5.70 -19.52
CA ALA A 221 -12.45 6.07 -20.78
C ALA A 221 -12.65 7.57 -21.12
N ASP A 222 -13.80 8.13 -20.74
CA ASP A 222 -14.13 9.56 -20.79
C ASP A 222 -13.47 10.39 -19.68
N GLN A 223 -12.48 9.82 -18.97
CA GLN A 223 -11.66 10.48 -17.94
C GLN A 223 -12.46 10.97 -16.73
N LYS A 224 -13.58 10.31 -16.41
CA LYS A 224 -14.32 10.56 -15.17
C LYS A 224 -13.66 9.83 -14.00
N VAL A 225 -13.78 10.42 -12.81
CA VAL A 225 -13.40 9.77 -11.55
C VAL A 225 -14.65 9.12 -10.97
N ILE A 226 -14.59 7.82 -10.70
CA ILE A 226 -15.74 7.02 -10.28
C ILE A 226 -15.58 6.59 -8.83
N GLY A 227 -16.57 6.94 -8.00
CA GLY A 227 -16.77 6.28 -6.71
C GLY A 227 -17.37 4.89 -6.94
N TRP A 228 -16.59 3.86 -6.65
CA TRP A 228 -16.97 2.46 -6.86
C TRP A 228 -17.23 1.78 -5.53
N PHE A 229 -18.50 1.53 -5.25
CA PHE A 229 -18.99 0.87 -4.04
C PHE A 229 -19.76 -0.38 -4.42
N GLN A 230 -19.28 -1.54 -3.99
CA GLN A 230 -19.95 -2.82 -4.25
C GLN A 230 -19.67 -3.86 -3.17
N ASP A 231 -20.64 -4.75 -2.93
CA ASP A 231 -20.54 -5.93 -2.06
C ASP A 231 -19.81 -5.68 -0.71
N ARG A 232 -19.16 -6.70 -0.15
CA ARG A 232 -18.40 -6.65 1.09
C ARG A 232 -17.15 -5.79 0.95
N SER A 233 -16.86 -4.98 1.96
CA SER A 233 -15.60 -4.22 2.00
C SER A 233 -14.39 -5.12 2.21
N GLU A 234 -13.26 -4.64 1.73
CA GLU A 234 -11.93 -5.15 2.00
C GLU A 234 -11.58 -5.09 3.49
N PHE A 235 -10.72 -6.00 3.92
CA PHE A 235 -10.05 -5.97 5.21
C PHE A 235 -8.57 -5.62 5.04
N GLY A 236 -8.07 -4.79 5.95
CA GLY A 236 -6.76 -4.15 5.83
C GLY A 236 -6.84 -2.71 5.27
N PRO A 237 -5.69 -2.03 5.14
CA PRO A 237 -5.64 -0.59 4.86
C PRO A 237 -5.73 -0.22 3.38
N ARG A 238 -5.97 -1.19 2.49
CA ARG A 238 -6.00 -1.00 1.03
C ARG A 238 -7.41 -1.16 0.51
N ALA A 239 -7.84 -0.20 -0.30
CA ALA A 239 -8.99 -0.38 -1.18
C ALA A 239 -8.56 -1.28 -2.35
N LEU A 240 -9.31 -2.35 -2.58
CA LEU A 240 -9.04 -3.41 -3.56
C LEU A 240 -10.23 -3.59 -4.52
N GLY A 241 -10.99 -2.52 -4.76
CA GLY A 241 -12.04 -2.45 -5.78
C GLY A 241 -13.46 -2.72 -5.29
N ASN A 242 -13.72 -2.75 -4.00
CA ASN A 242 -15.08 -2.76 -3.43
C ASN A 242 -15.41 -1.45 -2.71
N ARG A 243 -14.42 -0.71 -2.23
CA ARG A 243 -14.55 0.65 -1.67
C ARG A 243 -13.50 1.59 -2.29
N SER A 244 -13.59 1.80 -3.60
CA SER A 244 -12.52 2.44 -4.39
C SER A 244 -12.94 3.73 -5.06
N LEU A 245 -11.95 4.58 -5.32
CA LEU A 245 -12.04 5.61 -6.35
C LEU A 245 -11.27 5.10 -7.56
N LEU A 246 -11.95 4.98 -8.70
CA LEU A 246 -11.39 4.48 -9.96
C LEU A 246 -11.20 5.65 -10.93
N ALA A 247 -10.12 5.58 -11.69
CA ALA A 247 -9.77 6.58 -12.70
C ALA A 247 -8.89 5.95 -13.79
N ASP A 248 -8.91 6.55 -14.97
CA ASP A 248 -8.12 6.11 -16.12
C ASP A 248 -6.64 6.49 -15.98
N PRO A 249 -5.69 5.54 -16.08
CA PRO A 249 -4.27 5.79 -15.85
C PRO A 249 -3.52 6.40 -17.05
N ARG A 250 -4.15 6.55 -18.22
CA ARG A 250 -3.49 6.88 -19.48
C ARG A 250 -3.04 8.34 -19.58
N LYS A 251 -3.64 9.25 -18.81
CA LYS A 251 -3.30 10.68 -18.81
C LYS A 251 -2.48 11.06 -17.58
N PRO A 252 -1.31 11.69 -17.73
CA PRO A 252 -0.47 12.07 -16.59
C PRO A 252 -1.18 13.03 -15.63
N GLU A 253 -2.05 13.90 -16.14
CA GLU A 253 -2.80 14.89 -15.36
C GLU A 253 -3.81 14.24 -14.41
N MET A 254 -4.17 12.97 -14.61
CA MET A 254 -5.11 12.26 -13.73
C MET A 254 -4.60 12.22 -12.29
N LYS A 255 -3.27 12.16 -12.11
CA LYS A 255 -2.65 12.23 -10.80
C LYS A 255 -2.99 13.55 -10.09
N ASP A 256 -2.88 14.66 -10.82
CA ASP A 256 -3.15 16.00 -10.30
C ASP A 256 -4.65 16.24 -10.08
N ILE A 257 -5.50 15.73 -10.98
CA ILE A 257 -6.96 15.78 -10.84
C ILE A 257 -7.40 15.11 -9.54
N LEU A 258 -6.90 13.90 -9.25
CA LEU A 258 -7.28 13.16 -8.05
C LEU A 258 -6.70 13.79 -6.78
N ASN A 259 -5.45 14.25 -6.83
CA ASN A 259 -4.81 14.90 -5.68
C ASN A 259 -5.46 16.25 -5.33
N SER A 260 -5.78 17.07 -6.33
CA SER A 260 -6.37 18.41 -6.13
C SER A 260 -7.88 18.39 -5.83
N ARG A 261 -8.67 17.56 -6.53
CA ARG A 261 -10.14 17.60 -6.44
C ARG A 261 -10.73 16.69 -5.37
N VAL A 262 -10.02 15.63 -4.97
CA VAL A 262 -10.64 14.58 -4.15
C VAL A 262 -9.91 14.36 -2.83
N LYS A 263 -8.57 14.30 -2.83
CA LYS A 263 -7.83 13.81 -1.66
C LYS A 263 -7.02 14.86 -0.90
N HIS A 264 -6.76 16.04 -1.47
CA HIS A 264 -5.91 17.08 -0.88
C HIS A 264 -4.59 16.51 -0.29
N ARG A 265 -3.96 15.59 -1.03
CA ARG A 265 -2.75 14.85 -0.62
C ARG A 265 -1.51 15.43 -1.28
N GLN A 266 -0.34 15.15 -0.71
CA GLN A 266 0.95 15.58 -1.26
C GLN A 266 1.17 15.06 -2.69
N PRO A 267 1.77 15.86 -3.58
CA PRO A 267 1.85 15.58 -5.02
C PRO A 267 2.72 14.37 -5.38
N PHE A 268 3.63 13.94 -4.49
CA PHE A 268 4.50 12.81 -4.77
C PHE A 268 3.79 11.45 -4.66
N ARG A 269 2.57 11.38 -4.09
CA ARG A 269 1.86 10.11 -3.90
C ARG A 269 1.28 9.59 -5.22
N PRO A 270 1.76 8.45 -5.75
CA PRO A 270 1.22 7.83 -6.95
C PRO A 270 -0.06 7.02 -6.63
N PHE A 271 -0.86 6.78 -7.65
CA PHE A 271 -2.01 5.88 -7.58
C PHE A 271 -1.56 4.44 -7.87
N ALA A 272 -2.27 3.49 -7.27
CA ALA A 272 -1.98 2.07 -7.45
C ALA A 272 -2.86 1.50 -8.58
N PRO A 273 -2.29 0.79 -9.57
CA PRO A 273 -3.07 0.17 -10.63
C PRO A 273 -3.78 -1.09 -10.14
N ILE A 274 -4.99 -1.29 -10.66
CA ILE A 274 -5.70 -2.57 -10.67
C ILE A 274 -5.63 -3.13 -12.10
N VAL A 275 -5.35 -4.41 -12.25
CA VAL A 275 -5.14 -5.04 -13.57
C VAL A 275 -5.72 -6.45 -13.59
N LEU A 276 -6.20 -6.90 -14.75
CA LEU A 276 -6.54 -8.31 -14.98
C LEU A 276 -5.30 -9.17 -14.72
N TYR A 277 -5.46 -10.26 -13.98
CA TYR A 277 -4.35 -11.16 -13.64
C TYR A 277 -3.59 -11.64 -14.88
N GLU A 278 -4.30 -12.02 -15.94
CA GLU A 278 -3.76 -12.50 -17.20
C GLU A 278 -2.96 -11.45 -17.99
N ARG A 279 -3.26 -10.16 -17.78
CA ARG A 279 -2.58 -9.02 -18.43
C ARG A 279 -1.38 -8.52 -17.61
N ALA A 280 -1.29 -8.88 -16.33
CA ALA A 280 -0.30 -8.32 -15.41
C ALA A 280 1.14 -8.51 -15.90
N LYS A 281 1.48 -9.71 -16.40
CA LYS A 281 2.83 -10.04 -16.91
C LYS A 281 3.24 -9.24 -18.14
N GLU A 282 2.28 -8.72 -18.90
CA GLU A 282 2.53 -7.88 -20.08
C GLU A 282 2.92 -6.46 -19.69
N ILE A 283 2.53 -6.01 -18.49
CA ILE A 283 2.67 -4.62 -18.05
C ILE A 283 3.75 -4.47 -16.99
N PHE A 284 3.89 -5.48 -16.12
CA PHE A 284 4.79 -5.47 -14.97
C PHE A 284 5.80 -6.62 -15.05
N GLU A 285 6.98 -6.40 -14.50
CA GLU A 285 8.00 -7.44 -14.33
C GLU A 285 7.65 -8.38 -13.16
N GLY A 286 8.04 -9.65 -13.26
CA GLY A 286 7.83 -10.68 -12.25
C GLY A 286 6.54 -11.49 -12.43
N GLU A 287 6.59 -12.77 -12.04
CA GLU A 287 5.50 -13.75 -12.18
C GLU A 287 4.61 -13.81 -10.94
N GLU A 288 5.01 -13.19 -9.83
CA GLU A 288 4.30 -13.25 -8.56
C GLU A 288 2.92 -12.59 -8.64
N ASP A 289 1.90 -13.25 -8.09
CA ASP A 289 0.55 -12.68 -7.96
C ASP A 289 0.55 -11.57 -6.89
N SER A 290 -0.30 -10.55 -7.05
CA SER A 290 -0.41 -9.44 -6.11
C SER A 290 -1.87 -9.04 -5.86
N PRO A 291 -2.72 -9.93 -5.31
CA PRO A 291 -4.15 -9.65 -5.14
C PRO A 291 -4.44 -8.57 -4.07
N PHE A 292 -3.47 -8.31 -3.18
CA PHE A 292 -3.66 -7.44 -2.02
C PHE A 292 -2.98 -6.07 -2.12
N MET A 293 -2.38 -5.73 -3.27
CA MET A 293 -1.68 -4.45 -3.44
C MET A 293 -0.52 -4.27 -2.43
N LEU A 294 0.15 -5.37 -2.09
CA LEU A 294 1.24 -5.44 -1.11
C LEU A 294 2.62 -5.65 -1.73
N ILE A 295 2.71 -5.69 -3.07
CA ILE A 295 3.96 -5.83 -3.81
C ILE A 295 4.09 -4.68 -4.82
N ALA A 296 5.23 -3.99 -4.80
CA ALA A 296 5.61 -3.06 -5.86
C ALA A 296 6.40 -3.81 -6.95
N LYS A 297 5.99 -3.61 -8.19
CA LYS A 297 6.60 -4.21 -9.39
C LYS A 297 7.15 -3.12 -10.29
N ASN A 298 8.21 -3.45 -11.02
CA ASN A 298 8.69 -2.56 -12.10
C ASN A 298 7.65 -2.56 -13.23
N VAL A 299 7.35 -1.37 -13.74
CA VAL A 299 6.56 -1.22 -14.97
C VAL A 299 7.49 -1.42 -16.16
N ARG A 300 7.10 -2.30 -17.08
CA ARG A 300 7.86 -2.58 -18.28
C ARG A 300 8.03 -1.30 -19.12
N PRO A 301 9.22 -1.05 -19.71
CA PRO A 301 9.51 0.22 -20.38
C PRO A 301 8.47 0.67 -21.41
N GLU A 302 7.94 -0.25 -22.20
CA GLU A 302 6.94 -0.02 -23.25
C GLU A 302 5.57 0.45 -22.72
N TRP A 303 5.30 0.24 -21.43
CA TRP A 303 4.06 0.68 -20.79
C TRP A 303 4.18 2.00 -20.04
N ARG A 304 5.39 2.44 -19.69
CA ARG A 304 5.59 3.62 -18.82
C ARG A 304 4.90 4.88 -19.36
N ASN A 305 4.96 5.10 -20.68
CA ASN A 305 4.32 6.23 -21.34
C ASN A 305 2.84 6.00 -21.66
N ARG A 306 2.35 4.76 -21.60
CA ARG A 306 0.95 4.39 -21.89
C ARG A 306 0.04 4.56 -20.67
N ILE A 307 0.60 4.40 -19.48
CA ILE A 307 -0.12 4.49 -18.19
C ILE A 307 0.60 5.41 -17.18
N PRO A 308 1.01 6.63 -17.57
CA PRO A 308 1.93 7.46 -16.79
C PRO A 308 1.38 7.84 -15.39
N ALA A 309 0.06 7.85 -15.18
CA ALA A 309 -0.54 8.25 -13.90
C ALA A 309 -0.25 7.29 -12.74
N ILE A 310 0.12 6.04 -13.04
CA ILE A 310 0.40 4.99 -12.04
C ILE A 310 1.88 4.65 -11.92
N VAL A 311 2.73 5.25 -12.76
CA VAL A 311 4.18 4.99 -12.77
C VAL A 311 4.84 5.92 -11.76
N HIS A 312 5.56 5.32 -10.81
CA HIS A 312 6.33 6.05 -9.83
C HIS A 312 7.60 6.62 -10.48
N VAL A 313 8.26 7.58 -9.81
CA VAL A 313 9.49 8.22 -10.33
C VAL A 313 10.64 7.23 -10.57
N ASP A 314 10.66 6.11 -9.83
CA ASP A 314 11.61 5.01 -9.98
C ASP A 314 11.19 3.96 -11.02
N GLY A 315 10.08 4.18 -11.74
CA GLY A 315 9.55 3.26 -12.73
C GLY A 315 8.76 2.08 -12.16
N THR A 316 8.47 2.07 -10.86
CA THR A 316 7.65 1.04 -10.21
C THR A 316 6.17 1.42 -10.15
N ALA A 317 5.33 0.44 -9.82
CA ALA A 317 3.94 0.66 -9.44
C ALA A 317 3.53 -0.38 -8.38
N ARG A 318 2.63 0.00 -7.47
CA ARG A 318 2.07 -0.93 -6.48
C ARG A 318 0.81 -1.61 -7.01
N VAL A 319 0.94 -2.83 -7.51
CA VAL A 319 -0.06 -3.49 -8.36
C VAL A 319 -1.06 -4.30 -7.55
N GLN A 320 -2.35 -4.21 -7.91
CA GLN A 320 -3.35 -5.22 -7.58
C GLN A 320 -3.70 -6.03 -8.83
N THR A 321 -3.57 -7.35 -8.76
CA THR A 321 -4.12 -8.28 -9.75
C THR A 321 -5.55 -8.68 -9.39
N VAL A 322 -6.40 -8.82 -10.40
CA VAL A 322 -7.82 -9.16 -10.24
C VAL A 322 -8.14 -10.39 -11.06
N ARG A 323 -8.83 -11.35 -10.44
CA ARG A 323 -9.31 -12.59 -11.06
C ARG A 323 -10.84 -12.62 -11.02
N GLU A 324 -11.44 -13.36 -11.95
CA GLU A 324 -12.90 -13.47 -12.00
C GLU A 324 -13.46 -14.19 -10.77
N GLU A 325 -12.74 -15.19 -10.25
CA GLU A 325 -13.17 -16.00 -9.12
C GLU A 325 -13.22 -15.22 -7.81
N THR A 326 -12.34 -14.22 -7.64
CA THR A 326 -12.24 -13.42 -6.41
C THR A 326 -13.08 -12.15 -6.44
N ASN A 327 -13.22 -11.50 -7.60
CA ASN A 327 -14.06 -10.32 -7.75
C ASN A 327 -14.66 -10.23 -9.18
N PRO A 328 -15.75 -10.95 -9.46
CA PRO A 328 -16.28 -11.06 -10.82
C PRO A 328 -16.77 -9.72 -11.39
N THR A 329 -17.35 -8.85 -10.55
CA THR A 329 -17.86 -7.55 -11.02
C THR A 329 -16.72 -6.60 -11.38
N LEU A 330 -15.66 -6.53 -10.56
CA LEU A 330 -14.48 -5.72 -10.85
C LEU A 330 -13.73 -6.28 -12.07
N TYR A 331 -13.61 -7.61 -12.16
CA TYR A 331 -13.01 -8.28 -13.30
C TYR A 331 -13.71 -7.91 -14.61
N ARG A 332 -15.06 -7.96 -14.65
CA ARG A 332 -15.84 -7.54 -15.82
C ARG A 332 -15.63 -6.07 -16.17
N LEU A 333 -15.58 -5.18 -15.17
CA LEU A 333 -15.28 -3.76 -15.40
C LEU A 333 -13.91 -3.58 -16.07
N LEU A 334 -12.88 -4.28 -15.59
CA LEU A 334 -11.55 -4.21 -16.17
C LEU A 334 -11.50 -4.78 -17.59
N LYS A 335 -12.24 -5.87 -17.85
CA LYS A 335 -12.35 -6.46 -19.18
C LYS A 335 -13.04 -5.53 -20.18
N GLU A 336 -14.12 -4.87 -19.77
CA GLU A 336 -14.81 -3.87 -20.59
C GLU A 336 -13.98 -2.60 -20.82
N PHE A 337 -13.06 -2.27 -19.89
CA PHE A 337 -12.15 -1.13 -20.04
C PHE A 337 -10.90 -1.44 -20.89
N ASP A 338 -10.45 -2.70 -20.91
CA ASP A 338 -9.33 -3.16 -21.77
C ASP A 338 -9.77 -3.40 -23.23
N ALA A 339 -11.06 -3.65 -23.47
CA ALA A 339 -11.67 -3.81 -24.80
C ALA A 339 -11.73 -2.48 -25.58
#